data_AF-A0A0S4M230-F1
#
_entry.id   AF-A0A0S4M230-F1
#
_cell.length_a   1.000
_cell.length_b   1.000
_cell.length_c   1.000
_cell.angle_alpha   90.00
_cell.angle_beta   90.00
_cell.angle_gamma   90.00
#
_symmetry.space_group_name_H-M   'P 1'
#
loop_
_entity.id
_entity.type
_entity.pdbx_description
1 polymer ?
#
loop_
_entity_poly.entity_id
_entity_poly.type
_entity_poly.pdbx_seq_one_letter_code
_entity_poly.pdbx_strand_id
1 'polypeptide(L)'
;MSFNISPTNLQWNPTEGDFYQHEGNVIYPISTGQYSVPSLECILPNQEQDIYENYLFSQELPNLSGKLFSDDDSTQTNAELLESLSSDHYINQISNELLDNSSPELYTLRNCTELPDFVSTKLSNIENDIKLLESSHYDKELIQEKNYDPTSIRNNTYELYTNNAHVPIIDHCVESEKTNLLILPSEDADMLISLSNSYWDPKSVLLTKSAYSFAIEDIDVCDEMFKDFILKNIKKASSRRRSSSNYGRIINSNSNNIDLYLTFQRAKDFITSNIPRDLADAYNSTRIPILNGMSIDDIKGILAKNNDFFTKISEYCEQIQGMIENSGIDDISLIMQSKIKVSSQHALSIPSSKKRSDPFQKKIKEMLMRIASSLPQKILNEIENSSEISIRKWLFSECHGIYIYDKSIGEICNTIIKANELIINDFLLLSNIDDIAKTITKRNYRCSCVSVVGNHKLSTGKSVHSHINILSNQSLDQLRISLSKSLVIHNRNVVSLDKKTIEKMARCLIVDLQNISLKSYSNTCSSAAKNISLY
;
A
#
# COMPACT_ATOMS: atom_id res chain seq x y z
N MET A 1 -28.60 12.56 -34.72
CA MET A 1 -27.35 12.67 -35.49
C MET A 1 -26.44 11.58 -34.98
N SER A 2 -26.31 10.50 -35.75
CA SER A 2 -25.58 9.29 -35.39
C SER A 2 -24.43 9.17 -36.39
N PHE A 3 -23.19 9.21 -35.93
CA PHE A 3 -22.02 9.00 -36.78
C PHE A 3 -21.53 7.56 -36.64
N ASN A 4 -21.69 6.79 -37.73
CA ASN A 4 -20.98 5.56 -37.99
C ASN A 4 -19.57 5.90 -38.49
N ILE A 5 -18.54 5.24 -37.96
CA ILE A 5 -17.19 5.25 -38.54
C ILE A 5 -16.81 3.79 -38.78
N SER A 6 -16.59 3.43 -40.06
CA SER A 6 -15.97 2.17 -40.49
C SER A 6 -14.44 2.28 -40.43
N PRO A 7 -13.71 1.18 -40.19
CA PRO A 7 -12.25 1.18 -40.20
C PRO A 7 -11.69 0.94 -41.61
N THR A 8 -10.76 1.79 -42.03
CA THR A 8 -9.99 1.63 -43.27
C THR A 8 -8.66 0.91 -43.00
N ASN A 9 -8.36 -0.08 -43.84
CA ASN A 9 -7.11 -0.84 -43.89
C ASN A 9 -5.91 0.07 -44.23
N LEU A 10 -4.82 -0.06 -43.48
CA LEU A 10 -3.49 0.42 -43.85
C LEU A 10 -2.65 -0.78 -44.29
N GLN A 11 -2.41 -0.89 -45.61
CA GLN A 11 -1.34 -1.72 -46.17
C GLN A 11 -0.02 -0.96 -46.06
N TRP A 12 1.02 -1.63 -45.56
CA TRP A 12 2.38 -1.12 -45.47
C TRP A 12 3.21 -1.71 -46.63
N ASN A 13 3.89 -0.84 -47.41
CA ASN A 13 4.83 -1.23 -48.45
C ASN A 13 6.25 -0.84 -48.02
N PRO A 14 7.20 -1.78 -47.86
CA PRO A 14 8.59 -1.44 -47.63
C PRO A 14 9.28 -1.03 -48.93
N THR A 15 10.05 0.06 -48.89
CA THR A 15 10.96 0.50 -49.96
C THR A 15 12.35 -0.11 -49.79
N GLU A 16 13.03 -0.36 -50.91
CA GLU A 16 14.35 -0.98 -51.03
C GLU A 16 15.41 -0.33 -50.12
N GLY A 17 16.02 -1.12 -49.22
CA GLY A 17 17.16 -0.68 -48.41
C GLY A 17 17.44 -1.43 -47.10
N ASP A 18 16.53 -2.27 -46.61
CA ASP A 18 16.68 -2.91 -45.30
C ASP A 18 17.42 -4.26 -45.38
N PHE A 19 18.53 -4.40 -44.65
CA PHE A 19 19.25 -5.66 -44.48
C PHE A 19 18.71 -6.43 -43.27
N TYR A 20 18.30 -7.68 -43.48
CA TYR A 20 17.87 -8.62 -42.45
C TYR A 20 18.85 -9.79 -42.36
N GLN A 21 19.07 -10.30 -41.14
CA GLN A 21 19.80 -11.56 -40.92
C GLN A 21 18.82 -12.63 -40.46
N HIS A 22 18.97 -13.84 -41.02
CA HIS A 22 18.10 -14.97 -40.73
C HIS A 22 18.73 -15.91 -39.70
N GLU A 23 17.98 -16.22 -38.65
CA GLU A 23 18.25 -17.35 -37.76
C GLU A 23 16.92 -18.10 -37.53
N GLY A 24 16.68 -19.15 -38.33
CA GLY A 24 15.39 -19.85 -38.36
C GLY A 24 14.22 -18.98 -38.87
N ASN A 25 13.02 -19.21 -38.35
CA ASN A 25 11.76 -18.58 -38.80
C ASN A 25 11.49 -17.19 -38.19
N VAL A 26 12.50 -16.53 -37.61
CA VAL A 26 12.34 -15.22 -36.98
C VAL A 26 13.24 -14.19 -37.65
N ILE A 27 12.68 -13.02 -37.96
CA ILE A 27 13.36 -11.91 -38.64
C ILE A 27 13.55 -10.77 -37.64
N TYR A 28 14.80 -10.30 -37.48
CA TYR A 28 15.13 -9.14 -36.66
C TYR A 28 15.70 -8.01 -37.53
N PRO A 29 15.36 -6.74 -37.28
CA PRO A 29 16.00 -5.59 -37.91
C PRO A 29 17.37 -5.30 -37.26
N ILE A 30 18.40 -5.11 -38.07
CA ILE A 30 19.77 -4.80 -37.61
C ILE A 30 19.91 -3.28 -37.44
N SER A 31 20.07 -2.79 -36.20
CA SER A 31 20.48 -1.41 -35.96
C SER A 31 22.01 -1.29 -36.06
N THR A 32 22.51 -0.55 -37.04
CA THR A 32 23.94 -0.25 -37.19
C THR A 32 24.38 0.84 -36.22
N GLY A 33 24.82 0.45 -35.03
CA GLY A 33 25.54 1.31 -34.09
C GLY A 33 26.92 0.73 -33.80
N GLN A 34 27.97 1.31 -34.40
CA GLN A 34 29.35 1.02 -34.05
C GLN A 34 29.65 1.53 -32.64
N TYR A 35 29.99 0.63 -31.72
CA TYR A 35 30.66 0.99 -30.47
C TYR A 35 32.02 0.30 -30.40
N SER A 36 33.06 1.13 -30.36
CA SER A 36 34.43 0.75 -30.03
C SER A 36 34.53 0.29 -28.58
N VAL A 37 35.09 -0.89 -28.37
CA VAL A 37 35.41 -1.43 -27.04
C VAL A 37 36.74 -0.83 -26.56
N PRO A 38 36.82 -0.17 -25.39
CA PRO A 38 38.08 -0.02 -24.68
C PRO A 38 38.30 -1.22 -23.76
N SER A 39 39.53 -1.74 -23.83
CA SER A 39 40.14 -2.76 -22.99
C SER A 39 39.91 -2.54 -21.48
N LEU A 40 39.41 -3.57 -20.81
CA LEU A 40 39.42 -3.71 -19.35
C LEU A 40 40.85 -4.03 -18.89
N GLU A 41 41.53 -3.04 -18.31
CA GLU A 41 42.70 -3.29 -17.45
C GLU A 41 42.23 -3.56 -16.01
N CYS A 42 42.68 -4.70 -15.50
CA CYS A 42 42.47 -5.20 -14.16
C CYS A 42 43.16 -4.32 -13.11
N ILE A 43 42.46 -4.00 -12.02
CA ILE A 43 43.08 -3.66 -10.74
C ILE A 43 42.51 -4.62 -9.70
N LEU A 44 43.31 -5.63 -9.34
CA LEU A 44 43.19 -6.37 -8.09
C LEU A 44 44.29 -5.87 -7.15
N PRO A 45 44.00 -5.56 -5.88
CA PRO A 45 45.03 -5.52 -4.85
C PRO A 45 45.26 -6.92 -4.28
N ASN A 46 46.54 -7.27 -4.20
CA ASN A 46 47.11 -8.47 -3.58
C ASN A 46 47.02 -8.43 -2.04
N GLN A 47 47.25 -9.63 -1.48
CA GLN A 47 47.55 -10.00 -0.07
C GLN A 47 46.28 -10.38 0.71
N GLU A 48 46.11 -11.62 1.20
CA GLU A 48 47.08 -12.47 1.89
C GLU A 48 47.04 -13.95 1.45
N GLN A 49 48.23 -14.53 1.35
CA GLN A 49 48.49 -15.97 1.44
C GLN A 49 48.38 -16.40 2.91
N ASP A 50 47.64 -17.47 3.21
CA ASP A 50 48.24 -18.76 3.56
C ASP A 50 47.19 -19.74 4.07
N ILE A 51 47.59 -21.01 3.99
CA ILE A 51 47.16 -22.16 4.78
C ILE A 51 46.17 -23.16 4.11
N TYR A 52 46.76 -24.33 3.82
CA TYR A 52 46.24 -25.68 3.54
C TYR A 52 45.90 -26.08 2.10
N GLU A 53 46.95 -26.50 1.39
CA GLU A 53 46.92 -27.71 0.57
C GLU A 53 46.44 -28.92 1.39
N ASN A 54 45.48 -29.67 0.86
CA ASN A 54 45.57 -31.13 0.75
C ASN A 54 44.37 -31.75 0.03
N TYR A 55 44.66 -32.76 -0.79
CA TYR A 55 43.78 -33.75 -1.43
C TYR A 55 43.16 -33.46 -2.81
N LEU A 56 43.92 -33.80 -3.85
CA LEU A 56 43.43 -34.49 -5.05
C LEU A 56 43.00 -35.93 -4.70
N PHE A 57 41.88 -36.43 -5.25
CA PHE A 57 41.83 -37.39 -6.37
C PHE A 57 40.40 -37.89 -6.67
N SER A 58 40.02 -37.81 -7.95
CA SER A 58 39.23 -38.74 -8.79
C SER A 58 37.90 -39.37 -8.31
N GLN A 59 36.87 -39.26 -9.17
CA GLN A 59 36.21 -40.37 -9.92
C GLN A 59 35.04 -39.75 -10.72
N GLU A 60 35.18 -39.52 -12.03
CA GLU A 60 34.82 -40.42 -13.15
C GLU A 60 33.38 -40.98 -13.12
N LEU A 61 32.53 -40.37 -13.96
CA LEU A 61 31.26 -40.88 -14.47
C LEU A 61 31.51 -41.68 -15.76
N PRO A 62 30.78 -42.79 -16.03
CA PRO A 62 30.64 -43.31 -17.37
C PRO A 62 29.27 -42.98 -17.97
N ASN A 63 29.33 -42.35 -19.15
CA ASN A 63 28.31 -42.41 -20.20
C ASN A 63 28.31 -43.80 -20.86
N LEU A 64 27.17 -44.24 -21.40
CA LEU A 64 26.95 -45.09 -22.60
C LEU A 64 25.42 -45.28 -22.74
N SER A 65 24.72 -44.56 -23.60
CA SER A 65 24.43 -44.85 -25.02
C SER A 65 23.60 -46.11 -25.31
N GLY A 66 22.31 -45.89 -25.65
CA GLY A 66 21.61 -46.38 -26.85
C GLY A 66 21.43 -47.88 -27.13
N LYS A 67 20.17 -48.31 -27.31
CA LYS A 67 19.68 -48.99 -28.53
C LYS A 67 18.15 -49.18 -28.57
N LEU A 68 17.64 -49.21 -29.81
CA LEU A 68 16.27 -49.24 -30.32
C LEU A 68 15.59 -50.64 -30.34
N PHE A 69 14.28 -50.61 -30.66
CA PHE A 69 13.32 -51.66 -31.08
C PHE A 69 12.63 -52.42 -29.93
N SER A 70 11.33 -52.75 -29.95
CA SER A 70 10.24 -52.71 -30.95
C SER A 70 8.88 -52.88 -30.24
N ASP A 71 7.81 -52.57 -30.97
CA ASP A 71 6.38 -52.75 -30.64
C ASP A 71 5.96 -54.17 -30.23
N ASP A 72 4.92 -54.30 -29.39
CA ASP A 72 3.73 -55.13 -29.71
C ASP A 72 2.59 -54.97 -28.69
N ASP A 73 1.37 -54.98 -29.24
CA ASP A 73 0.04 -54.93 -28.62
C ASP A 73 -0.28 -56.11 -27.67
N SER A 74 -1.15 -55.88 -26.68
CA SER A 74 -2.48 -56.54 -26.60
C SER A 74 -3.15 -56.43 -25.23
N THR A 75 -4.42 -56.02 -25.30
CA THR A 75 -5.49 -56.17 -24.31
C THR A 75 -5.81 -57.63 -24.00
N GLN A 76 -6.16 -57.99 -22.75
CA GLN A 76 -7.49 -58.55 -22.39
C GLN A 76 -7.64 -58.87 -20.88
N THR A 77 -8.89 -58.76 -20.45
CA THR A 77 -9.53 -58.90 -19.12
C THR A 77 -9.72 -60.34 -18.61
N ASN A 78 -9.95 -60.45 -17.28
CA ASN A 78 -10.83 -61.36 -16.50
C ASN A 78 -10.07 -61.90 -15.26
N ALA A 79 -10.44 -61.61 -14.01
CA ALA A 79 -11.67 -61.90 -13.23
C ALA A 79 -11.66 -63.29 -12.55
N GLU A 80 -11.98 -63.26 -11.25
CA GLU A 80 -12.55 -64.30 -10.37
C GLU A 80 -11.65 -65.28 -9.58
N LEU A 81 -11.74 -65.15 -8.24
CA LEU A 81 -12.10 -66.17 -7.23
C LEU A 81 -12.09 -65.48 -5.84
N LEU A 82 -13.26 -65.02 -5.33
CA LEU A 82 -14.18 -65.69 -4.37
C LEU A 82 -13.64 -65.74 -2.92
N GLU A 83 -14.22 -64.93 -2.01
CA GLU A 83 -15.19 -65.32 -0.95
C GLU A 83 -14.50 -65.95 0.27
N SER A 84 -14.83 -65.72 1.54
CA SER A 84 -15.98 -65.13 2.24
C SER A 84 -15.65 -65.08 3.76
N LEU A 85 -16.60 -64.55 4.56
CA LEU A 85 -16.75 -64.50 6.04
C LEU A 85 -16.63 -63.06 6.60
N SER A 86 -17.74 -62.31 6.67
CA SER A 86 -18.80 -62.35 7.70
C SER A 86 -18.30 -61.87 9.07
N SER A 87 -18.48 -60.59 9.43
CA SER A 87 -19.66 -59.95 10.06
C SER A 87 -19.67 -60.02 11.60
N ASP A 88 -19.74 -58.81 12.18
CA ASP A 88 -20.34 -58.43 13.47
C ASP A 88 -19.69 -58.90 14.79
N HIS A 89 -19.23 -57.91 15.57
CA HIS A 89 -19.77 -57.52 16.89
C HIS A 89 -18.68 -56.86 17.77
N TYR A 90 -18.77 -55.53 18.03
CA TYR A 90 -18.72 -54.90 19.37
C TYR A 90 -18.58 -53.37 19.27
N ILE A 91 -19.74 -52.69 19.30
CA ILE A 91 -19.88 -51.37 19.94
C ILE A 91 -20.19 -51.69 21.41
N ASN A 92 -19.27 -51.38 22.34
CA ASN A 92 -19.53 -51.07 23.76
C ASN A 92 -18.23 -50.88 24.57
N GLN A 93 -17.88 -49.61 24.80
CA GLN A 93 -17.09 -49.08 25.93
C GLN A 93 -17.39 -47.56 25.92
N ILE A 94 -18.52 -47.06 26.43
CA ILE A 94 -18.86 -46.83 27.85
C ILE A 94 -17.64 -46.23 28.58
N SER A 95 -17.55 -44.90 28.66
CA SER A 95 -18.22 -44.08 29.70
C SER A 95 -17.82 -44.53 31.10
N ASN A 96 -16.68 -44.06 31.59
CA ASN A 96 -16.30 -44.12 33.01
C ASN A 96 -15.19 -43.10 33.32
N GLU A 97 -15.45 -41.80 33.13
CA GLU A 97 -14.57 -40.74 33.68
C GLU A 97 -15.32 -39.44 34.00
N LEU A 98 -16.58 -39.57 34.42
CA LEU A 98 -17.34 -38.49 35.08
C LEU A 98 -18.18 -39.11 36.19
N LEU A 99 -17.59 -39.26 37.37
CA LEU A 99 -18.22 -39.24 38.69
C LEU A 99 -17.10 -39.44 39.70
N ASP A 100 -16.53 -38.34 40.20
CA ASP A 100 -16.36 -38.18 41.63
C ASP A 100 -16.02 -36.73 42.03
N ASN A 101 -16.86 -36.23 42.93
CA ASN A 101 -16.56 -35.23 43.96
C ASN A 101 -16.62 -33.73 43.62
N SER A 102 -17.87 -33.28 43.47
CA SER A 102 -18.53 -32.30 44.35
C SER A 102 -17.70 -31.17 44.98
N SER A 103 -18.05 -29.95 44.54
CA SER A 103 -17.93 -28.68 45.29
C SER A 103 -18.59 -28.78 46.68
N PRO A 104 -18.05 -28.06 47.67
CA PRO A 104 -18.85 -26.97 48.22
C PRO A 104 -17.99 -25.75 48.56
N GLU A 105 -18.42 -24.56 48.14
CA GLU A 105 -18.33 -23.32 48.94
C GLU A 105 -18.88 -22.12 48.16
N LEU A 106 -20.19 -21.89 48.34
CA LEU A 106 -20.88 -20.65 48.01
C LEU A 106 -21.68 -20.29 49.26
N TYR A 107 -21.07 -19.65 50.26
CA TYR A 107 -21.74 -18.85 51.29
C TYR A 107 -20.67 -18.12 52.13
N THR A 108 -20.29 -16.91 51.71
CA THR A 108 -20.09 -15.73 52.58
C THR A 108 -19.52 -14.59 51.73
N LEU A 109 -20.34 -13.59 51.40
CA LEU A 109 -19.93 -12.19 51.33
C LEU A 109 -21.20 -11.32 51.17
N ARG A 110 -21.84 -11.11 52.32
CA ARG A 110 -22.76 -10.02 52.55
C ARG A 110 -21.99 -9.02 53.41
N ASN A 111 -21.95 -7.76 52.96
CA ASN A 111 -21.39 -6.57 53.61
C ASN A 111 -19.87 -6.39 53.49
N CYS A 112 -19.45 -5.54 52.53
CA CYS A 112 -18.34 -4.60 52.69
C CYS A 112 -18.69 -3.32 51.91
N THR A 113 -19.15 -2.31 52.64
CA THR A 113 -19.14 -0.91 52.23
C THR A 113 -17.75 -0.37 52.51
N GLU A 114 -16.92 -0.18 51.48
CA GLU A 114 -15.78 0.75 51.50
C GLU A 114 -15.21 0.85 50.07
N LEU A 115 -15.25 2.06 49.51
CA LEU A 115 -14.60 2.42 48.25
C LEU A 115 -13.08 2.44 48.48
N PRO A 116 -12.23 1.84 47.61
CA PRO A 116 -10.79 1.96 47.76
C PRO A 116 -10.28 3.35 47.32
N ASP A 117 -9.33 3.89 48.09
CA ASP A 117 -8.62 5.16 47.94
C ASP A 117 -8.02 5.44 46.55
N PHE A 118 -7.98 4.44 45.67
CA PHE A 118 -7.50 4.53 44.29
C PHE A 118 -8.30 5.50 43.41
N VAL A 119 -9.60 5.66 43.66
CA VAL A 119 -10.45 6.58 42.89
C VAL A 119 -10.21 8.04 43.29
N SER A 120 -9.88 8.30 44.57
CA SER A 120 -9.60 9.64 45.06
C SER A 120 -8.27 10.18 44.52
N THR A 121 -7.25 9.34 44.45
CA THR A 121 -5.94 9.72 43.90
C THR A 121 -6.01 10.02 42.39
N LYS A 122 -6.81 9.25 41.63
CA LYS A 122 -7.00 9.51 40.20
C LYS A 122 -7.78 10.80 39.91
N LEU A 123 -8.80 11.10 40.72
CA LEU A 123 -9.54 12.35 40.57
C LEU A 123 -8.69 13.58 40.92
N SER A 124 -7.83 13.49 41.94
CA SER A 124 -6.89 14.55 42.29
C SER A 124 -5.86 14.82 41.20
N ASN A 125 -5.42 13.80 40.46
CA ASN A 125 -4.44 13.97 39.39
C ASN A 125 -5.07 14.64 38.15
N ILE A 126 -6.30 14.25 37.79
CA ILE A 126 -7.06 14.89 36.70
C ILE A 126 -7.33 16.36 37.01
N GLU A 127 -7.64 16.70 38.27
CA GLU A 127 -7.87 18.09 38.69
C GLU A 127 -6.60 18.95 38.61
N ASN A 128 -5.43 18.36 38.88
CA ASN A 128 -4.15 19.02 38.75
C ASN A 128 -3.73 19.21 37.29
N ASP A 129 -4.03 18.26 36.41
CA ASP A 129 -3.76 18.36 34.97
C ASP A 129 -4.64 19.43 34.29
N ILE A 130 -5.91 19.54 34.73
CA ILE A 130 -6.81 20.62 34.27
C ILE A 130 -6.28 21.99 34.71
N LYS A 131 -5.82 22.12 35.97
CA LYS A 131 -5.18 23.37 36.46
C LYS A 131 -3.88 23.69 35.74
N LEU A 132 -3.09 22.67 35.36
CA LEU A 132 -1.85 22.85 34.61
C LEU A 132 -2.13 23.37 33.19
N LEU A 133 -3.15 22.82 32.53
CA LEU A 133 -3.62 23.27 31.21
C LEU A 133 -4.16 24.71 31.25
N GLU A 134 -4.90 25.07 32.30
CA GLU A 134 -5.40 26.45 32.53
C GLU A 134 -4.29 27.46 32.85
N SER A 135 -3.13 26.99 33.34
CA SER A 135 -1.96 27.82 33.69
C SER A 135 -0.96 28.01 32.54
N SER A 136 -1.05 27.22 31.47
CA SER A 136 -0.17 27.35 30.30
C SER A 136 -0.59 28.54 29.44
N HIS A 137 0.28 29.54 29.35
CA HIS A 137 0.08 30.77 28.60
C HIS A 137 -0.05 30.50 27.10
N TYR A 138 -1.30 30.46 26.60
CA TYR A 138 -1.64 30.72 25.20
C TYR A 138 -2.89 31.62 25.15
N ASP A 139 -2.65 32.88 24.76
CA ASP A 139 -3.56 33.95 24.31
C ASP A 139 -4.97 34.10 24.92
N LYS A 140 -5.05 34.98 25.92
CA LYS A 140 -6.30 35.56 26.49
C LYS A 140 -6.88 36.74 25.69
N GLU A 141 -6.50 36.97 24.43
CA GLU A 141 -7.00 38.12 23.64
C GLU A 141 -8.10 37.79 22.61
N LEU A 142 -8.70 36.60 22.63
CA LEU A 142 -9.77 36.23 21.68
C LEU A 142 -11.19 36.14 22.25
N ILE A 143 -11.43 36.54 23.50
CA ILE A 143 -12.76 36.44 24.16
C ILE A 143 -13.20 37.79 24.76
N GLN A 144 -13.10 38.88 24.00
CA GLN A 144 -13.82 40.13 24.33
C GLN A 144 -14.64 40.74 23.20
N GLU A 145 -14.78 40.08 22.05
CA GLU A 145 -15.54 40.65 20.92
C GLU A 145 -16.57 39.70 20.31
N LYS A 146 -17.34 38.96 21.10
CA LYS A 146 -18.66 38.50 20.63
C LYS A 146 -19.67 38.40 21.78
N ASN A 147 -20.69 39.25 21.74
CA ASN A 147 -21.93 39.04 22.48
C ASN A 147 -22.57 37.72 21.99
N TYR A 148 -22.37 36.63 22.73
CA TYR A 148 -23.12 35.38 22.55
C TYR A 148 -23.78 34.97 23.86
N ASP A 149 -25.08 34.69 23.75
CA ASP A 149 -25.96 34.21 24.81
C ASP A 149 -25.64 32.74 25.15
N PRO A 150 -25.22 32.41 26.39
CA PRO A 150 -24.85 31.05 26.80
C PRO A 150 -26.04 30.07 26.87
N THR A 151 -27.28 30.52 26.69
CA THR A 151 -28.47 29.71 26.96
C THR A 151 -28.91 28.84 25.77
N SER A 152 -28.37 29.08 24.56
CA SER A 152 -28.81 28.36 23.35
C SER A 152 -28.09 27.03 23.08
N ILE A 153 -26.99 26.71 23.78
CA ILE A 153 -26.23 25.47 23.55
C ILE A 153 -26.74 24.31 24.42
N ARG A 154 -27.53 24.58 25.46
CA ARG A 154 -27.96 23.54 26.42
C ARG A 154 -29.07 22.62 25.90
N ASN A 155 -29.78 22.98 24.83
CA ASN A 155 -30.94 22.23 24.34
C ASN A 155 -30.71 21.43 23.03
N ASN A 156 -29.56 21.60 22.36
CA ASN A 156 -29.29 20.88 21.09
C ASN A 156 -28.30 19.71 21.22
N THR A 157 -27.81 19.41 22.42
CA THR A 157 -26.90 18.28 22.67
C THR A 157 -27.61 17.04 23.23
N TYR A 158 -28.90 17.13 23.57
CA TYR A 158 -29.68 16.04 24.17
C TYR A 158 -30.51 15.20 23.16
N GLU A 159 -30.59 15.59 21.88
CA GLU A 159 -31.36 14.84 20.86
C GLU A 159 -30.50 14.01 19.88
N LEU A 160 -29.17 14.01 20.00
CA LEU A 160 -28.28 13.28 19.09
C LEU A 160 -27.61 12.02 19.68
N TYR A 161 -27.94 11.64 20.92
CA TYR A 161 -27.29 10.51 21.61
C TYR A 161 -28.22 9.40 22.12
N THR A 162 -29.45 9.27 21.62
CA THR A 162 -30.37 8.20 22.03
C THR A 162 -30.59 7.08 21.00
N ASN A 163 -29.93 7.09 19.84
CA ASN A 163 -30.04 5.98 18.87
C ASN A 163 -28.66 5.52 18.39
N ASN A 164 -28.03 4.62 19.14
CA ASN A 164 -27.26 3.43 18.69
C ASN A 164 -26.31 2.96 19.80
N ALA A 165 -26.80 2.03 20.62
CA ALA A 165 -25.98 1.22 21.51
C ALA A 165 -25.45 0.00 20.74
N HIS A 166 -24.13 -0.20 20.80
CA HIS A 166 -23.39 -1.47 20.93
C HIS A 166 -22.04 -1.45 20.21
N VAL A 167 -20.99 -1.00 20.90
CA VAL A 167 -19.60 -1.43 20.67
C VAL A 167 -18.90 -1.49 22.04
N PRO A 168 -18.17 -2.56 22.39
CA PRO A 168 -17.50 -2.68 23.68
C PRO A 168 -16.20 -1.86 23.71
N ILE A 169 -15.97 -1.21 24.85
CA ILE A 169 -14.73 -0.53 25.22
C ILE A 169 -13.68 -1.62 25.55
N ILE A 170 -12.54 -1.61 24.87
CA ILE A 170 -11.34 -2.35 25.28
C ILE A 170 -10.34 -1.31 25.79
N ASP A 171 -10.10 -1.35 27.10
CA ASP A 171 -9.00 -0.67 27.79
C ASP A 171 -7.65 -1.30 27.40
N HIS A 172 -6.67 -0.48 27.04
CA HIS A 172 -5.25 -0.78 27.26
C HIS A 172 -4.44 0.53 27.30
N CYS A 173 -4.04 0.93 28.51
CA CYS A 173 -2.90 1.81 28.75
C CYS A 173 -1.95 1.06 29.70
N VAL A 174 -0.75 0.74 29.21
CA VAL A 174 0.38 0.34 30.04
C VAL A 174 1.55 1.21 29.61
N GLU A 175 1.88 2.21 30.43
CA GLU A 175 3.19 2.85 30.41
C GLU A 175 4.15 1.96 31.22
N SER A 176 5.34 1.69 30.68
CA SER A 176 6.41 1.03 31.41
C SER A 176 7.52 2.04 31.73
N GLU A 177 7.88 2.07 33.01
CA GLU A 177 8.95 2.88 33.56
C GLU A 177 10.32 2.41 33.03
N LYS A 178 11.16 3.36 32.63
CA LYS A 178 12.54 3.13 32.20
C LYS A 178 13.45 2.92 33.42
N THR A 179 13.95 1.69 33.60
CA THR A 179 15.22 1.45 34.29
C THR A 179 16.32 1.23 33.26
N ASN A 180 17.30 2.14 33.21
CA ASN A 180 18.50 2.01 32.39
C ASN A 180 19.38 0.88 32.92
N LEU A 181 19.32 -0.28 32.26
CA LEU A 181 20.33 -1.32 32.33
C LEU A 181 20.75 -1.63 30.89
N LEU A 182 22.00 -1.30 30.56
CA LEU A 182 22.67 -1.69 29.32
C LEU A 182 22.82 -3.20 29.30
N ILE A 183 21.83 -3.89 28.71
CA ILE A 183 21.91 -5.30 28.36
C ILE A 183 22.23 -5.35 26.87
N LEU A 184 23.36 -5.96 26.51
CA LEU A 184 23.70 -6.27 25.12
C LEU A 184 22.61 -7.19 24.55
N PRO A 185 22.06 -6.94 23.35
CA PRO A 185 21.02 -7.80 22.79
C PRO A 185 21.61 -9.17 22.52
N SER A 186 21.02 -10.22 23.10
CA SER A 186 21.30 -11.59 22.70
C SER A 186 20.85 -11.80 21.27
N GLU A 187 21.60 -12.59 20.50
CA GLU A 187 21.29 -12.97 19.11
C GLU A 187 19.93 -13.69 18.96
N ASP A 188 19.31 -14.10 20.09
CA ASP A 188 17.99 -14.75 20.15
C ASP A 188 16.86 -13.82 20.64
N ALA A 189 16.97 -12.50 20.46
CA ALA A 189 15.83 -11.61 20.69
C ALA A 189 14.73 -11.92 19.66
N ASP A 190 13.87 -12.89 20.00
CA ASP A 190 12.68 -13.28 19.25
C ASP A 190 12.01 -11.99 18.74
N MET A 191 11.92 -11.86 17.42
CA MET A 191 11.16 -10.80 16.75
C MET A 191 9.70 -11.02 17.11
N LEU A 192 9.29 -10.59 18.31
CA LEU A 192 7.93 -10.75 18.84
C LEU A 192 7.02 -9.75 18.14
N ILE A 193 6.78 -9.98 16.86
CA ILE A 193 5.79 -9.22 16.12
C ILE A 193 4.42 -9.74 16.53
N SER A 194 3.66 -8.88 17.20
CA SER A 194 2.24 -9.09 17.40
C SER A 194 1.55 -8.98 16.03
N LEU A 195 1.18 -10.11 15.44
CA LEU A 195 0.38 -10.13 14.22
C LEU A 195 -1.02 -9.61 14.53
N SER A 196 -1.51 -8.68 13.70
CA SER A 196 -2.90 -8.24 13.80
C SER A 196 -3.83 -9.26 13.16
N ASN A 197 -4.95 -9.57 13.82
CA ASN A 197 -6.04 -10.38 13.26
C ASN A 197 -6.88 -9.61 12.22
N SER A 198 -6.33 -8.54 11.62
CA SER A 198 -7.02 -7.76 10.60
C SER A 198 -7.03 -8.51 9.29
N TYR A 199 -8.19 -8.54 8.63
CA TYR A 199 -8.33 -9.03 7.26
C TYR A 199 -7.43 -8.24 6.31
N TRP A 200 -6.62 -8.94 5.52
CA TRP A 200 -5.75 -8.33 4.51
C TRP A 200 -6.28 -8.62 3.10
N ASP A 201 -6.34 -7.58 2.25
CA ASP A 201 -6.81 -7.68 0.86
C ASP A 201 -5.63 -7.56 -0.12
N PRO A 202 -5.22 -8.66 -0.79
CA PRO A 202 -4.11 -8.66 -1.76
C PRO A 202 -4.29 -7.64 -2.89
N LYS A 203 -5.55 -7.34 -3.28
CA LYS A 203 -5.82 -6.40 -4.38
C LYS A 203 -5.49 -4.97 -4.01
N SER A 204 -5.56 -4.62 -2.73
CA SER A 204 -5.24 -3.27 -2.26
C SER A 204 -3.75 -2.95 -2.36
N VAL A 205 -2.91 -4.00 -2.37
CA VAL A 205 -1.45 -3.88 -2.36
C VAL A 205 -0.84 -3.82 -3.76
N LEU A 206 -1.51 -4.33 -4.78
CA LEU A 206 -0.98 -4.31 -6.16
C LEU A 206 -0.96 -2.92 -6.83
N LEU A 207 -1.37 -1.87 -6.12
CA LEU A 207 -1.42 -0.49 -6.61
C LEU A 207 -0.30 0.40 -6.01
N THR A 208 0.76 -0.19 -5.49
CA THR A 208 1.86 0.55 -4.84
C THR A 208 2.58 1.45 -5.84
N LYS A 209 2.55 2.75 -5.56
CA LYS A 209 3.31 3.75 -6.31
C LYS A 209 4.81 3.56 -6.09
N SER A 210 5.58 3.93 -7.11
CA SER A 210 6.75 4.79 -6.93
C SER A 210 7.26 5.24 -5.56
N ALA A 211 8.42 4.82 -5.04
CA ALA A 211 9.15 5.59 -4.03
C ALA A 211 9.51 6.98 -4.57
N TYR A 212 9.92 7.08 -5.84
CA TYR A 212 10.09 8.37 -6.51
C TYR A 212 8.76 9.10 -6.73
N SER A 213 7.66 8.39 -7.02
CA SER A 213 6.33 9.01 -7.15
C SER A 213 5.89 9.61 -5.83
N PHE A 214 6.10 8.90 -4.71
CA PHE A 214 5.84 9.45 -3.39
C PHE A 214 6.73 10.65 -3.09
N ALA A 215 8.04 10.57 -3.37
CA ALA A 215 8.93 11.72 -3.19
C ALA A 215 8.46 12.94 -4.01
N ILE A 216 8.06 12.74 -5.28
CA ILE A 216 7.49 13.80 -6.12
C ILE A 216 6.20 14.37 -5.52
N GLU A 217 5.34 13.51 -4.97
CA GLU A 217 4.11 13.90 -4.27
C GLU A 217 4.34 14.64 -2.96
N ASP A 218 5.49 14.44 -2.31
CA ASP A 218 5.83 15.09 -1.03
C ASP A 218 6.63 16.40 -1.21
N ILE A 219 7.24 16.64 -2.38
CA ILE A 219 8.04 17.86 -2.65
C ILE A 219 7.25 19.15 -2.43
N ASP A 220 7.88 20.08 -1.72
CA ASP A 220 7.45 21.48 -1.67
C ASP A 220 7.84 22.25 -2.94
N VAL A 221 6.84 22.80 -3.63
CA VAL A 221 7.01 23.63 -4.84
C VAL A 221 6.87 25.13 -4.57
N CYS A 222 6.93 25.57 -3.30
CA CYS A 222 6.94 26.99 -2.97
C CYS A 222 8.08 27.73 -3.71
N ASP A 223 7.74 28.88 -4.29
CA ASP A 223 8.68 29.78 -4.96
C ASP A 223 8.61 31.16 -4.29
N GLU A 224 9.58 31.42 -3.41
CA GLU A 224 9.63 32.66 -2.62
C GLU A 224 9.77 33.91 -3.50
N MET A 225 10.44 33.81 -4.65
CA MET A 225 10.53 34.92 -5.62
C MET A 225 9.16 35.31 -6.19
N PHE A 226 8.32 34.35 -6.53
CA PHE A 226 6.97 34.59 -7.01
C PHE A 226 6.09 35.15 -5.89
N LYS A 227 6.22 34.62 -4.66
CA LYS A 227 5.53 35.14 -3.47
C LYS A 227 5.90 36.61 -3.22
N ASP A 228 7.18 36.96 -3.27
CA ASP A 228 7.67 38.34 -3.17
C ASP A 228 7.14 39.25 -4.29
N PHE A 229 7.06 38.72 -5.51
CA PHE A 229 6.45 39.43 -6.62
C PHE A 229 4.97 39.73 -6.36
N ILE A 230 4.19 38.75 -5.88
CA ILE A 230 2.80 38.95 -5.49
C ILE A 230 2.72 40.01 -4.39
N LEU A 231 3.49 39.86 -3.31
CA LEU A 231 3.55 40.79 -2.19
C LEU A 231 3.79 42.23 -2.62
N LYS A 232 4.78 42.46 -3.48
CA LYS A 232 5.12 43.77 -4.03
C LYS A 232 3.96 44.37 -4.82
N ASN A 233 3.25 43.55 -5.60
CA ASN A 233 2.08 44.00 -6.35
C ASN A 233 0.89 44.34 -5.44
N ILE A 234 0.67 43.57 -4.36
CA ILE A 234 -0.35 43.90 -3.36
C ILE A 234 -0.01 45.25 -2.71
N LYS A 235 1.22 45.44 -2.23
CA LYS A 235 1.67 46.69 -1.60
C LYS A 235 1.52 47.91 -2.53
N LYS A 236 1.87 47.75 -3.82
CA LYS A 236 1.65 48.79 -4.84
C LYS A 236 0.18 49.11 -5.08
N ALA A 237 -0.68 48.08 -5.14
CA ALA A 237 -2.11 48.28 -5.33
C ALA A 237 -2.76 48.99 -4.13
N SER A 238 -2.37 48.62 -2.90
CA SER A 238 -2.82 49.27 -1.67
C SER A 238 -2.36 50.72 -1.58
N SER A 239 -1.10 51.00 -1.97
CA SER A 239 -0.53 52.35 -1.97
C SER A 239 -1.24 53.34 -2.90
N ARG A 240 -1.91 52.85 -3.95
CA ARG A 240 -2.68 53.67 -4.90
C ARG A 240 -4.09 54.01 -4.41
N ARG A 241 -4.65 53.26 -3.45
CA ARG A 241 -6.01 53.46 -2.92
C ARG A 241 -6.06 54.42 -1.70
N ARG A 242 -5.10 55.34 -1.63
CA ARG A 242 -4.61 55.98 -0.40
C ARG A 242 -5.53 57.00 0.30
N SER A 243 -6.85 57.02 0.09
CA SER A 243 -7.65 58.16 0.58
C SER A 243 -8.81 57.90 1.53
N SER A 244 -9.20 56.67 1.90
CA SER A 244 -10.35 56.55 2.85
C SER A 244 -10.66 55.20 3.52
N SER A 245 -9.86 54.14 3.39
CA SER A 245 -10.23 52.84 3.99
C SER A 245 -9.14 52.20 4.85
N ASN A 246 -9.57 51.64 6.00
CA ASN A 246 -8.77 50.83 6.93
C ASN A 246 -8.05 49.64 6.25
N TYR A 247 -8.44 49.30 5.02
CA TYR A 247 -7.87 48.25 4.18
C TYR A 247 -6.36 48.40 3.91
N GLY A 248 -5.85 49.63 3.80
CA GLY A 248 -4.42 49.87 3.54
C GLY A 248 -3.50 49.53 4.72
N ARG A 249 -4.02 49.61 5.96
CA ARG A 249 -3.24 49.37 7.19
C ARG A 249 -3.06 47.87 7.46
N ILE A 250 -4.11 47.09 7.23
CA ILE A 250 -4.16 45.63 7.48
C ILE A 250 -3.20 44.86 6.56
N ILE A 251 -3.02 45.32 5.31
CA ILE A 251 -2.12 44.67 4.35
C ILE A 251 -0.64 44.86 4.72
N ASN A 252 -0.28 45.96 5.38
CA ASN A 252 1.11 46.23 5.74
C ASN A 252 1.55 45.45 6.99
N SER A 253 0.64 45.12 7.91
CA SER A 253 0.97 44.34 9.12
C SER A 253 1.01 42.84 8.88
N ASN A 254 0.17 42.32 7.97
CA ASN A 254 -0.01 40.87 7.79
C ASN A 254 0.61 40.33 6.49
N SER A 255 1.57 41.05 5.89
CA SER A 255 2.08 40.70 4.57
C SER A 255 2.77 39.34 4.50
N ASN A 256 3.14 38.72 5.62
CA ASN A 256 3.84 37.42 5.57
C ASN A 256 2.88 36.23 5.36
N ASN A 257 1.57 36.45 5.45
CA ASN A 257 0.57 35.37 5.46
C ASN A 257 -0.32 35.38 4.21
N ILE A 258 0.30 35.50 3.03
CA ILE A 258 -0.42 35.33 1.78
C ILE A 258 -0.60 33.84 1.51
N ASP A 259 -1.85 33.42 1.36
CA ASP A 259 -2.19 32.08 0.95
C ASP A 259 -2.03 31.94 -0.58
N LEU A 260 -0.95 31.30 -1.01
CA LEU A 260 -0.68 30.90 -2.40
C LEU A 260 -0.82 29.39 -2.61
N TYR A 261 -1.33 28.64 -1.63
CA TYR A 261 -1.37 27.19 -1.65
C TYR A 261 -1.96 26.64 -2.94
N LEU A 262 -3.13 27.15 -3.35
CA LEU A 262 -3.80 26.70 -4.57
C LEU A 262 -3.00 27.00 -5.84
N THR A 263 -2.23 28.08 -5.88
CA THR A 263 -1.39 28.41 -7.04
C THR A 263 -0.19 27.47 -7.12
N PHE A 264 0.46 27.20 -5.98
CA PHE A 264 1.58 26.28 -5.91
C PHE A 264 1.12 24.83 -6.15
N GLN A 265 -0.02 24.41 -5.61
CA GLN A 265 -0.58 23.08 -5.90
C GLN A 265 -0.85 22.90 -7.40
N ARG A 266 -1.48 23.87 -8.05
CA ARG A 266 -1.70 23.81 -9.51
C ARG A 266 -0.42 23.82 -10.31
N ALA A 267 0.60 24.54 -9.84
CA ALA A 267 1.92 24.51 -10.46
C ALA A 267 2.57 23.13 -10.32
N LYS A 268 2.47 22.51 -9.13
CA LYS A 268 2.89 21.12 -8.89
C LYS A 268 2.17 20.18 -9.84
N ASP A 269 0.84 20.18 -9.82
CA ASP A 269 0.00 19.33 -10.66
C ASP A 269 0.35 19.51 -12.14
N PHE A 270 0.56 20.74 -12.60
CA PHE A 270 1.00 21.02 -13.97
C PHE A 270 2.34 20.35 -14.27
N ILE A 271 3.37 20.53 -13.44
CA ILE A 271 4.68 19.91 -13.67
C ILE A 271 4.60 18.38 -13.59
N THR A 272 3.96 17.84 -12.55
CA THR A 272 3.90 16.39 -12.30
C THR A 272 3.03 15.65 -13.31
N SER A 273 1.97 16.29 -13.82
CA SER A 273 1.11 15.69 -14.87
C SER A 273 1.82 15.54 -16.21
N ASN A 274 2.87 16.32 -16.47
CA ASN A 274 3.70 16.22 -17.67
C ASN A 274 4.89 15.26 -17.50
N ILE A 275 5.09 14.66 -16.32
CA ILE A 275 6.04 13.57 -16.12
C ILE A 275 5.29 12.26 -16.43
N PRO A 276 5.81 11.40 -17.33
CA PRO A 276 5.17 10.11 -17.61
C PRO A 276 5.07 9.28 -16.33
N ARG A 277 3.87 8.76 -16.03
CA ARG A 277 3.66 7.91 -14.83
C ARG A 277 4.60 6.70 -14.82
N ASP A 278 4.76 6.11 -16.00
CA ASP A 278 5.62 4.95 -16.22
C ASP A 278 7.09 5.25 -15.90
N LEU A 279 7.54 6.51 -15.94
CA LEU A 279 8.92 6.85 -15.55
C LEU A 279 9.15 6.58 -14.07
N ALA A 280 8.22 7.01 -13.22
CA ALA A 280 8.38 6.82 -11.79
C ALA A 280 8.16 5.33 -11.46
N ASP A 281 7.12 4.73 -12.01
CA ASP A 281 6.75 3.34 -11.71
C ASP A 281 7.73 2.31 -12.28
N ALA A 282 8.34 2.55 -13.45
CA ALA A 282 9.34 1.64 -14.03
C ALA A 282 10.61 1.51 -13.19
N TYR A 283 10.90 2.49 -12.34
CA TYR A 283 12.12 2.50 -11.51
C TYR A 283 11.92 1.87 -10.13
N ASN A 284 10.70 1.41 -9.79
CA ASN A 284 10.35 1.16 -8.39
C ASN A 284 10.53 -0.26 -7.86
N SER A 285 10.42 -1.28 -8.69
CA SER A 285 10.32 -2.67 -8.19
C SER A 285 11.35 -3.63 -8.77
N THR A 286 11.96 -3.30 -9.91
CA THR A 286 12.91 -4.21 -10.57
C THR A 286 14.37 -3.82 -10.37
N ARG A 287 14.68 -2.57 -10.01
CA ARG A 287 16.05 -2.04 -10.08
C ARG A 287 16.67 -1.57 -8.77
N ILE A 288 15.91 -1.39 -7.68
CA ILE A 288 16.50 -0.98 -6.39
C ILE A 288 16.76 -2.27 -5.58
N PRO A 289 18.01 -2.76 -5.51
CA PRO A 289 18.32 -3.97 -4.77
C PRO A 289 18.29 -3.66 -3.27
N ILE A 290 17.13 -3.92 -2.64
CA ILE A 290 17.05 -3.95 -1.19
C ILE A 290 17.53 -5.32 -0.71
N LEU A 291 18.52 -5.33 0.18
CA LEU A 291 19.14 -6.54 0.71
C LEU A 291 18.92 -6.65 2.22
N ASN A 292 18.96 -7.88 2.71
CA ASN A 292 18.99 -8.17 4.14
C ASN A 292 20.18 -7.46 4.81
N GLY A 293 19.94 -6.83 5.96
CA GLY A 293 20.93 -6.07 6.73
C GLY A 293 21.02 -4.59 6.38
N MET A 294 20.42 -4.11 5.29
CA MET A 294 20.44 -2.68 4.94
C MET A 294 19.68 -1.84 5.96
N SER A 295 20.26 -0.73 6.40
CA SER A 295 19.57 0.27 7.20
C SER A 295 18.70 1.18 6.32
N ILE A 296 17.76 1.91 6.92
CA ILE A 296 17.00 2.96 6.22
C ILE A 296 17.91 3.98 5.53
N ASP A 297 19.04 4.32 6.15
CA ASP A 297 19.96 5.29 5.58
C ASP A 297 20.72 4.72 4.37
N ASP A 298 20.99 3.42 4.34
CA ASP A 298 21.50 2.72 3.14
C ASP A 298 20.49 2.77 1.99
N ILE A 299 19.20 2.52 2.30
CA ILE A 299 18.11 2.59 1.31
C ILE A 299 18.03 4.00 0.71
N LYS A 300 18.05 5.04 1.55
CA LYS A 300 18.10 6.44 1.07
C LYS A 300 19.31 6.68 0.18
N GLY A 301 20.47 6.18 0.57
CA GLY A 301 21.70 6.28 -0.21
C GLY A 301 21.58 5.63 -1.59
N ILE A 302 20.93 4.47 -1.69
CA ILE A 302 20.69 3.79 -2.97
C ILE A 302 19.70 4.58 -3.84
N LEU A 303 18.62 5.08 -3.26
CA LEU A 303 17.64 5.92 -3.96
C LEU A 303 18.29 7.21 -4.49
N ALA A 304 19.06 7.90 -3.64
CA ALA A 304 19.77 9.13 -3.98
C ALA A 304 20.83 8.94 -5.09
N LYS A 305 21.43 7.76 -5.19
CA LYS A 305 22.48 7.43 -6.18
C LYS A 305 21.94 6.85 -7.50
N ASN A 306 20.62 6.85 -7.73
CA ASN A 306 20.02 6.34 -8.96
C ASN A 306 20.18 7.33 -10.13
N ASN A 307 21.39 7.41 -10.67
CA ASN A 307 21.75 8.35 -11.74
C ASN A 307 20.87 8.20 -12.98
N ASP A 308 20.44 6.97 -13.32
CA ASP A 308 19.56 6.72 -14.46
C ASP A 308 18.21 7.44 -14.30
N PHE A 309 17.61 7.37 -13.10
CA PHE A 309 16.38 8.09 -12.79
C PHE A 309 16.61 9.61 -12.86
N PHE A 310 17.66 10.11 -12.19
CA PHE A 310 17.93 11.54 -12.12
C PHE A 310 18.32 12.16 -13.48
N THR A 311 18.93 11.38 -14.37
CA THR A 311 19.20 11.81 -15.75
C THR A 311 17.90 11.96 -16.52
N LYS A 312 17.04 10.92 -16.52
CA LYS A 312 15.76 10.98 -17.23
C LYS A 312 14.83 12.05 -16.71
N ILE A 313 14.70 12.21 -15.40
CA ILE A 313 13.85 13.27 -14.84
C ILE A 313 14.36 14.65 -15.22
N SER A 314 15.68 14.84 -15.34
CA SER A 314 16.28 16.09 -15.81
C SER A 314 15.93 16.36 -17.28
N GLU A 315 16.02 15.36 -18.15
CA GLU A 315 15.59 15.46 -19.56
C GLU A 315 14.11 15.84 -19.68
N TYR A 316 13.22 15.25 -18.86
CA TYR A 316 11.82 15.64 -18.83
C TYR A 316 11.61 17.06 -18.30
N CYS A 317 12.39 17.49 -17.32
CA CYS A 317 12.32 18.86 -16.82
C CYS A 317 12.72 19.87 -17.91
N GLU A 318 13.69 19.56 -18.77
CA GLU A 318 14.05 20.36 -19.94
C GLU A 318 12.92 20.41 -20.97
N GLN A 319 12.28 19.26 -21.26
CA GLN A 319 11.12 19.21 -22.16
C GLN A 319 9.95 20.05 -21.63
N ILE A 320 9.65 19.95 -20.33
CA ILE A 320 8.61 20.75 -19.67
C ILE A 320 8.94 22.24 -19.75
N GLN A 321 10.20 22.63 -19.56
CA GLN A 321 10.62 24.02 -19.75
C GLN A 321 10.37 24.50 -21.18
N GLY A 322 10.72 23.70 -22.19
CA GLY A 322 10.40 24.00 -23.60
C GLY A 322 8.90 24.14 -23.85
N MET A 323 8.07 23.29 -23.23
CA MET A 323 6.62 23.42 -23.29
C MET A 323 6.12 24.73 -22.64
N ILE A 324 6.64 25.09 -21.46
CA ILE A 324 6.28 26.34 -20.77
C ILE A 324 6.68 27.56 -21.59
N GLU A 325 7.87 27.55 -22.21
CA GLU A 325 8.35 28.63 -23.06
C GLU A 325 7.40 28.86 -24.25
N ASN A 326 7.03 27.77 -24.93
CA ASN A 326 6.17 27.77 -26.11
C ASN A 326 4.67 27.93 -25.80
N SER A 327 4.24 27.67 -24.55
CA SER A 327 2.82 27.68 -24.18
C SER A 327 2.17 29.06 -24.33
N GLY A 328 0.90 29.03 -24.72
CA GLY A 328 0.07 30.20 -24.85
C GLY A 328 -0.26 30.84 -23.52
N ILE A 329 -0.73 32.08 -23.59
CA ILE A 329 -1.15 32.87 -22.44
C ILE A 329 -2.28 32.18 -21.65
N ASP A 330 -3.23 31.60 -22.37
CA ASP A 330 -4.45 31.07 -21.76
C ASP A 330 -4.18 29.82 -20.90
N ASP A 331 -3.27 28.95 -21.33
CA ASP A 331 -2.93 27.71 -20.63
C ASP A 331 -2.33 27.98 -19.25
N ILE A 332 -1.39 28.93 -19.17
CA ILE A 332 -0.71 29.27 -17.91
C ILE A 332 -1.60 30.06 -16.97
N SER A 333 -2.59 30.78 -17.51
CA SER A 333 -3.49 31.61 -16.71
C SER A 333 -4.33 30.80 -15.70
N LEU A 334 -4.54 29.51 -15.99
CA LEU A 334 -5.30 28.58 -15.15
C LEU A 334 -4.56 28.19 -13.86
N ILE A 335 -3.23 28.25 -13.87
CA ILE A 335 -2.38 27.92 -12.71
C ILE A 335 -2.59 28.94 -11.59
N MET A 336 -2.79 30.21 -11.93
CA MET A 336 -2.96 31.28 -10.95
C MET A 336 -4.38 31.32 -10.37
N GLN A 337 -4.48 31.33 -9.04
CA GLN A 337 -5.76 31.56 -8.37
C GLN A 337 -6.36 32.94 -8.70
N SER A 338 -7.69 33.04 -8.76
CA SER A 338 -8.38 34.31 -9.06
C SER A 338 -8.49 35.24 -7.87
N LYS A 339 -8.49 34.67 -6.67
CA LYS A 339 -8.56 35.39 -5.40
C LYS A 339 -7.45 34.87 -4.51
N ILE A 340 -6.68 35.78 -3.95
CA ILE A 340 -5.61 35.47 -3.00
C ILE A 340 -6.10 35.89 -1.62
N LYS A 341 -6.17 34.96 -0.67
CA LYS A 341 -6.50 35.31 0.73
C LYS A 341 -5.28 35.96 1.37
N VAL A 342 -5.48 37.15 1.96
CA VAL A 342 -4.42 37.92 2.65
C VAL A 342 -4.68 37.96 4.16
N SER A 343 -5.94 37.81 4.57
CA SER A 343 -6.33 37.63 5.97
C SER A 343 -7.66 36.87 6.06
N SER A 344 -8.11 36.52 7.28
CA SER A 344 -9.41 35.88 7.51
C SER A 344 -10.58 36.64 6.89
N GLN A 345 -10.49 37.97 6.79
CA GLN A 345 -11.58 38.84 6.31
C GLN A 345 -11.31 39.47 4.94
N HIS A 346 -10.12 39.28 4.35
CA HIS A 346 -9.73 39.98 3.12
C HIS A 346 -9.13 39.03 2.08
N ALA A 347 -9.70 39.11 0.88
CA ALA A 347 -9.17 38.49 -0.32
C ALA A 347 -8.85 39.57 -1.36
N LEU A 348 -7.67 39.46 -1.96
CA LEU A 348 -7.31 40.24 -3.14
C LEU A 348 -7.83 39.51 -4.38
N SER A 349 -8.80 40.11 -5.06
CA SER A 349 -9.15 39.67 -6.41
C SER A 349 -8.05 40.10 -7.38
N ILE A 350 -7.45 39.14 -8.08
CA ILE A 350 -6.56 39.44 -9.19
C ILE A 350 -7.46 39.76 -10.38
N PRO A 351 -7.46 41.00 -10.89
CA PRO A 351 -8.33 41.36 -12.00
C PRO A 351 -8.13 40.40 -13.17
N SER A 352 -9.22 39.97 -13.80
CA SER A 352 -9.18 39.08 -14.97
C SER A 352 -8.32 39.67 -16.10
N SER A 353 -8.33 41.00 -16.27
CA SER A 353 -7.44 41.70 -17.21
C SER A 353 -5.96 41.70 -16.81
N LYS A 354 -5.64 41.52 -15.52
CA LYS A 354 -4.25 41.43 -15.02
C LYS A 354 -3.71 40.00 -14.98
N LYS A 355 -4.58 38.99 -14.82
CA LYS A 355 -4.24 37.60 -15.23
C LYS A 355 -3.84 37.53 -16.70
N ARG A 356 -4.36 38.47 -17.50
CA ARG A 356 -4.00 38.70 -18.90
C ARG A 356 -2.83 39.67 -19.13
N SER A 357 -2.24 40.25 -18.08
CA SER A 357 -1.12 41.18 -18.27
C SER A 357 0.18 40.40 -18.44
N ASP A 358 0.90 40.70 -19.51
CA ASP A 358 2.21 40.11 -19.86
C ASP A 358 3.16 39.99 -18.65
N PRO A 359 3.26 40.96 -17.71
CA PRO A 359 4.16 40.84 -16.58
C PRO A 359 3.80 39.72 -15.60
N PHE A 360 2.52 39.46 -15.35
CA PHE A 360 2.09 38.40 -14.43
C PHE A 360 2.31 37.02 -15.03
N GLN A 361 1.95 36.86 -16.30
CA GLN A 361 2.16 35.60 -17.02
C GLN A 361 3.64 35.28 -17.16
N LYS A 362 4.45 36.28 -17.50
CA LYS A 362 5.91 36.13 -17.52
C LYS A 362 6.42 35.64 -16.17
N LYS A 363 5.91 36.18 -15.06
CA LYS A 363 6.30 35.72 -13.72
C LYS A 363 5.80 34.32 -13.36
N ILE A 364 4.64 33.90 -13.86
CA ILE A 364 4.17 32.51 -13.69
C ILE A 364 5.04 31.56 -14.54
N LYS A 365 5.33 31.89 -15.81
CA LYS A 365 6.28 31.13 -16.65
C LYS A 365 7.62 30.98 -15.95
N GLU A 366 8.19 32.09 -15.48
CA GLU A 366 9.45 32.08 -14.73
C GLU A 366 9.38 31.20 -13.47
N MET A 367 8.27 31.23 -12.73
CA MET A 367 8.05 30.37 -11.56
C MET A 367 8.02 28.89 -11.97
N LEU A 368 7.24 28.52 -12.99
CA LEU A 368 7.13 27.15 -13.46
C LEU A 368 8.46 26.61 -13.99
N MET A 369 9.21 27.43 -14.74
CA MET A 369 10.54 27.05 -15.22
C MET A 369 11.50 26.78 -14.06
N ARG A 370 11.46 27.58 -12.98
CA ARG A 370 12.26 27.33 -11.77
C ARG A 370 11.83 26.09 -11.00
N ILE A 371 10.52 25.84 -10.90
CA ILE A 371 10.02 24.62 -10.27
C ILE A 371 10.49 23.40 -11.07
N ALA A 372 10.33 23.43 -12.40
CA ALA A 372 10.80 22.37 -13.29
C ALA A 372 12.32 22.15 -13.16
N SER A 373 13.13 23.20 -13.26
CA SER A 373 14.60 23.07 -13.23
C SER A 373 15.14 22.62 -11.88
N SER A 374 14.46 22.96 -10.78
CA SER A 374 14.85 22.53 -9.43
C SER A 374 14.29 21.17 -9.02
N LEU A 375 13.38 20.59 -9.80
CA LEU A 375 12.68 19.37 -9.42
C LEU A 375 13.62 18.19 -9.14
N PRO A 376 14.66 17.88 -9.96
CA PRO A 376 15.56 16.76 -9.68
C PRO A 376 16.26 16.92 -8.32
N GLN A 377 16.77 18.12 -8.02
CA GLN A 377 17.42 18.42 -6.74
C GLN A 377 16.43 18.35 -5.58
N LYS A 378 15.19 18.80 -5.78
CA LYS A 378 14.15 18.72 -4.75
C LYS A 378 13.76 17.27 -4.43
N ILE A 379 13.66 16.41 -5.45
CA ILE A 379 13.43 14.96 -5.26
C ILE A 379 14.58 14.36 -4.44
N LEU A 380 15.83 14.67 -4.81
CA LEU A 380 17.01 14.19 -4.09
C LEU A 380 16.98 14.61 -2.61
N ASN A 381 16.73 15.90 -2.36
CA ASN A 381 16.65 16.44 -1.00
C ASN A 381 15.50 15.79 -0.21
N GLU A 382 14.34 15.52 -0.84
CA GLU A 382 13.21 14.86 -0.20
C GLU A 382 13.58 13.42 0.21
N ILE A 383 14.28 12.68 -0.66
CA ILE A 383 14.76 11.32 -0.36
C ILE A 383 15.76 11.34 0.81
N GLU A 384 16.77 12.21 0.77
CA GLU A 384 17.80 12.28 1.81
C GLU A 384 17.21 12.66 3.18
N ASN A 385 16.30 13.63 3.20
CA ASN A 385 15.67 14.14 4.42
C ASN A 385 14.43 13.34 4.87
N SER A 386 13.98 12.36 4.09
CA SER A 386 12.78 11.57 4.38
C SER A 386 12.84 10.91 5.77
N SER A 387 11.70 10.81 6.43
CA SER A 387 11.60 10.10 7.71
C SER A 387 11.61 8.58 7.49
N GLU A 388 11.89 7.80 8.55
CA GLU A 388 11.70 6.34 8.51
C GLU A 388 10.26 5.99 8.11
N ILE A 389 9.28 6.73 8.62
CA ILE A 389 7.86 6.51 8.32
C ILE A 389 7.59 6.72 6.82
N SER A 390 8.23 7.71 6.22
CA SER A 390 8.13 7.98 4.78
C SER A 390 8.72 6.81 3.98
N ILE A 391 9.98 6.43 4.22
CA ILE A 391 10.63 5.32 3.51
C ILE A 391 9.85 4.01 3.66
N ARG A 392 9.33 3.75 4.86
CA ARG A 392 8.47 2.59 5.13
C ARG A 392 7.23 2.61 4.23
N LYS A 393 6.51 3.74 4.15
CA LYS A 393 5.33 3.88 3.28
C LYS A 393 5.65 3.80 1.79
N TRP A 394 6.86 4.18 1.41
CA TRP A 394 7.26 4.28 0.00
C TRP A 394 7.68 2.93 -0.61
N LEU A 395 8.19 2.01 0.20
CA LEU A 395 8.81 0.76 -0.28
C LEU A 395 8.25 -0.51 0.38
N PHE A 396 7.45 -0.36 1.43
CA PHE A 396 6.93 -1.50 2.20
C PHE A 396 5.42 -1.38 2.36
N SER A 397 4.77 -2.52 2.18
CA SER A 397 3.34 -2.68 2.35
C SER A 397 3.06 -3.38 3.67
N GLU A 398 2.06 -2.87 4.39
CA GLU A 398 1.63 -3.47 5.65
C GLU A 398 0.80 -4.75 5.38
N CYS A 399 1.18 -5.84 6.06
CA CYS A 399 0.51 -7.13 6.04
C CYS A 399 0.49 -7.70 7.46
N HIS A 400 -0.69 -7.80 8.06
CA HIS A 400 -0.89 -8.21 9.46
C HIS A 400 0.00 -7.49 10.49
N GLY A 401 0.20 -6.17 10.30
CA GLY A 401 1.05 -5.34 11.17
C GLY A 401 2.55 -5.42 10.86
N ILE A 402 2.95 -6.16 9.82
CA ILE A 402 4.34 -6.27 9.36
C ILE A 402 4.50 -5.50 8.05
N TYR A 403 5.54 -4.69 7.96
CA TYR A 403 5.88 -3.96 6.74
C TYR A 403 6.81 -4.81 5.87
N ILE A 404 6.25 -5.42 4.83
CA ILE A 404 6.94 -6.30 3.88
C ILE A 404 7.34 -5.50 2.65
N TYR A 405 8.55 -5.72 2.15
CA TYR A 405 9.05 -5.06 0.95
C TYR A 405 8.14 -5.33 -0.26
N ASP A 406 7.83 -4.29 -1.03
CA ASP A 406 6.80 -4.33 -2.07
C ASP A 406 7.06 -5.36 -3.17
N LYS A 407 8.33 -5.68 -3.46
CA LYS A 407 8.64 -6.77 -4.39
C LYS A 407 8.20 -8.13 -3.85
N SER A 408 8.48 -8.38 -2.57
CA SER A 408 8.14 -9.62 -1.89
C SER A 408 6.63 -9.76 -1.69
N ILE A 409 5.94 -8.67 -1.36
CA ILE A 409 4.48 -8.69 -1.22
C ILE A 409 3.79 -8.99 -2.55
N GLY A 410 4.34 -8.52 -3.68
CA GLY A 410 3.84 -8.87 -5.02
C GLY A 410 3.88 -10.38 -5.28
N GLU A 411 4.94 -11.08 -4.88
CA GLU A 411 5.02 -12.54 -4.99
C GLU A 411 3.98 -13.24 -4.11
N ILE A 412 3.78 -12.77 -2.88
CA ILE A 412 2.76 -13.30 -1.96
C ILE A 412 1.35 -13.10 -2.54
N CYS A 413 1.04 -11.89 -3.02
CA CYS A 413 -0.22 -11.58 -3.68
C CYS A 413 -0.47 -12.50 -4.87
N ASN A 414 0.54 -12.71 -5.72
CA ASN A 414 0.43 -13.58 -6.89
C ASN A 414 0.13 -15.03 -6.50
N THR A 415 0.75 -15.55 -5.44
CA THR A 415 0.45 -16.88 -4.91
C THR A 415 -1.01 -16.98 -4.45
N ILE A 416 -1.50 -15.98 -3.70
CA ILE A 416 -2.88 -15.95 -3.19
C ILE A 416 -3.89 -15.83 -4.33
N ILE A 417 -3.64 -14.99 -5.33
CA ILE A 417 -4.52 -14.80 -6.49
C ILE A 417 -4.64 -16.11 -7.28
N LYS A 418 -3.51 -16.76 -7.60
CA LYS A 418 -3.50 -18.06 -8.30
C LYS A 418 -4.23 -19.13 -7.50
N ALA A 419 -3.97 -19.21 -6.20
CA ALA A 419 -4.66 -20.16 -5.32
C ALA A 419 -6.18 -19.91 -5.30
N ASN A 420 -6.60 -18.65 -5.21
CA ASN A 420 -8.00 -18.28 -5.23
C ASN A 420 -8.68 -18.63 -6.56
N GLU A 421 -8.00 -18.41 -7.69
CA GLU A 421 -8.49 -18.82 -9.02
C GLU A 421 -8.66 -20.34 -9.13
N LEU A 422 -7.71 -21.12 -8.61
CA LEU A 422 -7.82 -22.59 -8.57
C LEU A 422 -9.00 -23.03 -7.71
N ILE A 423 -9.21 -22.39 -6.55
CA ILE A 423 -10.34 -22.71 -5.66
C ILE A 423 -11.67 -22.41 -6.34
N ILE A 424 -11.84 -21.22 -6.93
CA ILE A 424 -13.12 -20.82 -7.54
C ILE A 424 -13.46 -21.71 -8.74
N ASN A 425 -12.45 -22.20 -9.45
CA ASN A 425 -12.60 -23.11 -10.58
C ASN A 425 -12.59 -24.60 -10.19
N ASP A 426 -12.64 -24.93 -8.90
CA ASP A 426 -12.72 -26.31 -8.43
C ASP A 426 -14.01 -26.97 -8.96
N PHE A 427 -13.85 -28.16 -9.55
CA PHE A 427 -14.96 -28.88 -10.21
C PHE A 427 -16.13 -29.18 -9.26
N LEU A 428 -15.83 -29.53 -8.00
CA LEU A 428 -16.89 -29.81 -7.01
C LEU A 428 -17.64 -28.53 -6.64
N LEU A 429 -16.95 -27.40 -6.52
CA LEU A 429 -17.62 -26.11 -6.30
C LEU A 429 -18.46 -25.69 -7.52
N LEU A 430 -17.91 -25.78 -8.72
CA LEU A 430 -18.62 -25.39 -9.95
C LEU A 430 -19.91 -26.21 -10.16
N SER A 431 -19.85 -27.52 -9.96
CA SER A 431 -21.01 -28.41 -10.12
C SER A 431 -22.15 -28.16 -9.13
N ASN A 432 -21.91 -27.43 -8.03
CA ASN A 432 -22.93 -27.12 -7.02
C ASN A 432 -23.51 -25.70 -7.16
N ILE A 433 -23.08 -24.90 -8.14
CA ILE A 433 -23.54 -23.51 -8.30
C ILE A 433 -25.05 -23.42 -8.45
N ASP A 434 -25.66 -24.25 -9.31
CA ASP A 434 -27.09 -24.17 -9.59
C ASP A 434 -27.96 -24.53 -8.38
N ASP A 435 -27.54 -25.53 -7.59
CA ASP A 435 -28.28 -25.96 -6.42
C ASP A 435 -28.17 -24.97 -5.26
N ILE A 436 -27.00 -24.36 -5.10
CA ILE A 436 -26.80 -23.24 -4.18
C ILE A 436 -27.63 -22.03 -4.64
N ALA A 437 -27.62 -21.71 -5.93
CA ALA A 437 -28.39 -20.61 -6.50
C ALA A 437 -29.90 -20.78 -6.25
N LYS A 438 -30.46 -21.98 -6.48
CA LYS A 438 -31.85 -22.32 -6.11
C LYS A 438 -32.10 -22.17 -4.61
N THR A 439 -31.12 -22.51 -3.77
CA THR A 439 -31.24 -22.35 -2.31
C THR A 439 -31.26 -20.88 -1.91
N ILE A 440 -30.47 -20.05 -2.57
CA ILE A 440 -30.45 -18.59 -2.38
C ILE A 440 -31.79 -17.98 -2.79
N THR A 441 -32.36 -18.34 -3.95
CA THR A 441 -33.65 -17.79 -4.40
C THR A 441 -34.83 -18.18 -3.52
N LYS A 442 -34.82 -19.40 -2.95
CA LYS A 442 -35.88 -19.87 -2.04
C LYS A 442 -35.85 -19.21 -0.66
N ARG A 443 -34.69 -18.75 -0.20
CA ARG A 443 -34.55 -18.16 1.13
C ARG A 443 -34.90 -16.68 1.08
N ASN A 444 -35.91 -16.27 1.83
CA ASN A 444 -36.15 -14.85 2.15
C ASN A 444 -34.86 -14.23 2.72
N TYR A 445 -34.62 -12.94 2.42
CA TYR A 445 -33.42 -12.12 2.66
C TYR A 445 -32.85 -12.06 4.10
N ARG A 446 -33.21 -12.96 5.02
CA ARG A 446 -32.77 -12.97 6.42
C ARG A 446 -31.35 -13.50 6.66
N CYS A 447 -30.73 -14.17 5.68
CA CYS A 447 -29.36 -14.69 5.81
C CYS A 447 -28.46 -14.04 4.77
N SER A 448 -27.19 -13.77 5.14
CA SER A 448 -26.20 -13.35 4.15
C SER A 448 -25.94 -14.47 3.15
N CYS A 449 -25.78 -14.13 1.87
CA CYS A 449 -25.47 -15.11 0.83
C CYS A 449 -24.22 -15.93 1.19
N VAL A 450 -23.20 -15.28 1.76
CA VAL A 450 -21.96 -15.91 2.20
C VAL A 450 -22.22 -17.04 3.21
N SER A 451 -23.15 -16.84 4.17
CA SER A 451 -23.50 -17.87 5.14
C SER A 451 -24.28 -19.03 4.50
N VAL A 452 -25.20 -18.73 3.58
CA VAL A 452 -25.95 -19.76 2.84
C VAL A 452 -25.00 -20.63 2.01
N VAL A 453 -24.09 -20.00 1.27
CA VAL A 453 -23.09 -20.65 0.44
C VAL A 453 -22.13 -21.45 1.31
N GLY A 454 -21.54 -20.84 2.33
CA GLY A 454 -20.53 -21.49 3.19
C GLY A 454 -21.05 -22.73 3.92
N ASN A 455 -22.32 -22.75 4.31
CA ASN A 455 -22.95 -23.87 5.00
C ASN A 455 -23.54 -24.94 4.07
N HIS A 456 -23.60 -24.69 2.76
CA HIS A 456 -24.12 -25.68 1.80
C HIS A 456 -23.26 -26.95 1.83
N LYS A 457 -23.92 -28.11 1.84
CA LYS A 457 -23.28 -29.43 1.88
C LYS A 457 -23.05 -29.92 0.45
N LEU A 458 -21.79 -30.16 0.11
CA LEU A 458 -21.39 -30.76 -1.16
C LEU A 458 -21.73 -32.25 -1.17
N SER A 459 -21.64 -32.88 -2.35
CA SER A 459 -21.82 -34.33 -2.53
C SER A 459 -20.90 -35.19 -1.65
N THR A 460 -19.77 -34.63 -1.21
CA THR A 460 -18.81 -35.26 -0.29
C THR A 460 -19.26 -35.22 1.18
N GLY A 461 -20.39 -34.59 1.51
CA GLY A 461 -20.88 -34.37 2.88
C GLY A 461 -20.19 -33.21 3.62
N LYS A 462 -19.12 -32.64 3.06
CA LYS A 462 -18.44 -31.45 3.60
C LYS A 462 -19.20 -30.18 3.23
N SER A 463 -19.09 -29.16 4.07
CA SER A 463 -19.61 -27.84 3.69
C SER A 463 -18.69 -27.17 2.67
N VAL A 464 -19.20 -26.23 1.88
CA VAL A 464 -18.39 -25.39 0.97
C VAL A 464 -17.25 -24.73 1.74
N HIS A 465 -17.51 -24.16 2.93
CA HIS A 465 -16.46 -23.56 3.76
C HIS A 465 -15.37 -24.56 4.14
N SER A 466 -15.75 -25.78 4.55
CA SER A 466 -14.78 -26.82 4.89
C SER A 466 -13.96 -27.28 3.68
N HIS A 467 -14.58 -27.31 2.49
CA HIS A 467 -13.89 -27.68 1.25
C HIS A 467 -12.90 -26.59 0.81
N ILE A 468 -13.32 -25.32 0.84
CA ILE A 468 -12.43 -24.17 0.60
C ILE A 468 -11.25 -24.20 1.56
N ASN A 469 -11.47 -24.44 2.86
CA ASN A 469 -10.39 -24.57 3.83
C ASN A 469 -9.36 -25.65 3.43
N ILE A 470 -9.81 -26.82 2.96
CA ILE A 470 -8.91 -27.89 2.49
C ILE A 470 -8.09 -27.42 1.29
N LEU A 471 -8.74 -26.82 0.28
CA LEU A 471 -8.06 -26.35 -0.93
C LEU A 471 -7.09 -25.20 -0.62
N SER A 472 -7.46 -24.23 0.23
CA SER A 472 -6.56 -23.15 0.65
C SER A 472 -5.29 -23.70 1.31
N ASN A 473 -5.41 -24.70 2.19
CA ASN A 473 -4.24 -25.30 2.86
C ASN A 473 -3.24 -25.97 1.90
N GLN A 474 -3.64 -26.32 0.67
CA GLN A 474 -2.70 -26.83 -0.34
C GLN A 474 -1.70 -25.76 -0.81
N SER A 475 -2.01 -24.48 -0.61
CA SER A 475 -1.13 -23.35 -0.96
C SER A 475 -0.16 -22.96 0.16
N LEU A 476 -0.23 -23.63 1.32
CA LEU A 476 0.55 -23.25 2.51
C LEU A 476 2.06 -23.31 2.26
N ASP A 477 2.56 -24.35 1.60
CA ASP A 477 4.00 -24.50 1.34
C ASP A 477 4.51 -23.48 0.32
N GLN A 478 3.70 -23.14 -0.69
CA GLN A 478 4.05 -22.08 -1.64
C GLN A 478 4.13 -20.72 -0.94
N LEU A 479 3.18 -20.43 -0.03
CA LEU A 479 3.22 -19.21 0.78
C LEU A 479 4.44 -19.15 1.69
N ARG A 480 4.81 -20.27 2.34
CA ARG A 480 6.04 -20.36 3.13
C ARG A 480 7.29 -20.06 2.30
N ILE A 481 7.36 -20.57 1.07
CA ILE A 481 8.46 -20.31 0.15
C ILE A 481 8.51 -18.83 -0.28
N SER A 482 7.36 -18.19 -0.54
CA SER A 482 7.32 -16.75 -0.85
C SER A 482 7.73 -15.91 0.37
N LEU A 483 7.22 -16.25 1.55
CA LEU A 483 7.53 -15.57 2.81
C LEU A 483 8.99 -15.72 3.23
N SER A 484 9.63 -16.87 2.99
CA SER A 484 11.05 -17.08 3.33
C SER A 484 12.00 -16.23 2.51
N LYS A 485 11.58 -15.79 1.33
CA LYS A 485 12.30 -14.84 0.47
C LYS A 485 11.97 -13.39 0.78
N SER A 486 11.02 -13.15 1.68
CA SER A 486 10.51 -11.82 1.96
C SER A 486 11.45 -11.03 2.87
N LEU A 487 11.58 -9.75 2.56
CA LEU A 487 12.30 -8.78 3.36
C LEU A 487 11.30 -7.90 4.09
N VAL A 488 11.59 -7.59 5.35
CA VAL A 488 10.75 -6.74 6.21
C VAL A 488 11.60 -5.68 6.88
N ILE A 489 10.97 -4.58 7.30
CA ILE A 489 11.66 -3.56 8.10
C ILE A 489 11.42 -3.78 9.60
N HIS A 490 12.50 -3.85 10.37
CA HIS A 490 12.50 -3.99 11.81
C HIS A 490 13.62 -3.16 12.42
N ASN A 491 13.30 -2.32 13.41
CA ASN A 491 14.26 -1.46 14.10
C ASN A 491 15.19 -0.68 13.13
N ARG A 492 14.59 -0.03 12.11
CA ARG A 492 15.30 0.70 11.03
C ARG A 492 16.19 -0.13 10.10
N ASN A 493 16.19 -1.44 10.22
CA ASN A 493 16.95 -2.34 9.36
C ASN A 493 16.03 -3.25 8.57
N VAL A 494 16.46 -3.59 7.37
CA VAL A 494 15.82 -4.62 6.55
C VAL A 494 16.32 -5.97 7.05
N VAL A 495 15.39 -6.85 7.40
CA VAL A 495 15.69 -8.20 7.87
C VAL A 495 14.85 -9.22 7.11
N SER A 496 15.38 -10.43 6.96
CA SER A 496 14.59 -11.59 6.55
C SER A 496 13.68 -12.02 7.68
N LEU A 497 12.51 -12.57 7.33
CA LEU A 497 11.60 -13.14 8.31
C LEU A 497 12.20 -14.40 8.95
N ASP A 498 12.06 -14.52 10.27
CA ASP A 498 12.41 -15.75 10.98
C ASP A 498 11.36 -16.86 10.73
N LYS A 499 11.77 -18.11 10.93
CA LYS A 499 10.93 -19.29 10.68
C LYS A 499 9.61 -19.26 11.46
N LYS A 500 9.61 -18.79 12.71
CA LYS A 500 8.41 -18.75 13.56
C LYS A 500 7.43 -17.68 13.07
N THR A 501 7.93 -16.53 12.62
CA THR A 501 7.09 -15.48 12.00
C THR A 501 6.53 -15.93 10.65
N ILE A 502 7.32 -16.58 9.80
CA ILE A 502 6.86 -17.17 8.54
C ILE A 502 5.68 -18.13 8.77
N GLU A 503 5.82 -19.04 9.74
CA GLU A 503 4.76 -20.02 10.07
C GLU A 503 3.47 -19.36 10.56
N LYS A 504 3.58 -18.26 11.32
CA LYS A 504 2.39 -17.54 11.79
C LYS A 504 1.74 -16.75 10.64
N MET A 505 2.53 -15.99 9.87
CA MET A 505 2.04 -15.21 8.73
C MET A 505 1.38 -16.09 7.68
N ALA A 506 1.99 -17.24 7.35
CA ALA A 506 1.42 -18.17 6.38
C ALA A 506 0.02 -18.63 6.79
N ARG A 507 -0.20 -18.91 8.09
CA ARG A 507 -1.54 -19.27 8.61
C ARG A 507 -2.53 -18.11 8.51
N CYS A 508 -2.12 -16.88 8.85
CA CYS A 508 -2.97 -15.70 8.70
C CYS A 508 -3.39 -15.49 7.23
N LEU A 509 -2.44 -15.58 6.29
CA LEU A 509 -2.71 -15.45 4.86
C LEU A 509 -3.60 -16.57 4.32
N ILE A 510 -3.52 -17.79 4.87
CA ILE A 510 -4.45 -18.87 4.53
C ILE A 510 -5.88 -18.53 4.96
N VAL A 511 -6.07 -17.96 6.15
CA VAL A 511 -7.39 -17.50 6.61
C VAL A 511 -7.93 -16.40 5.69
N ASP A 512 -7.08 -15.46 5.26
CA ASP A 512 -7.49 -14.43 4.31
C ASP A 512 -7.85 -15.01 2.94
N LEU A 513 -7.06 -15.95 2.42
CA LEU A 513 -7.37 -16.68 1.19
C LEU A 513 -8.74 -17.38 1.30
N GLN A 514 -9.04 -18.04 2.42
CA GLN A 514 -10.35 -18.68 2.65
C GLN A 514 -11.50 -17.67 2.56
N ASN A 515 -11.34 -16.52 3.23
CA ASN A 515 -12.34 -15.45 3.22
C ASN A 515 -12.53 -14.87 1.81
N ILE A 516 -11.45 -14.63 1.08
CA ILE A 516 -11.46 -14.12 -0.30
C ILE A 516 -12.15 -15.12 -1.23
N SER A 517 -11.80 -16.40 -1.14
CA SER A 517 -12.37 -17.46 -1.97
C SER A 517 -13.84 -17.69 -1.69
N LEU A 518 -14.24 -17.72 -0.41
CA LEU A 518 -15.64 -17.87 -0.03
C LEU A 518 -16.48 -16.70 -0.53
N LYS A 519 -15.98 -15.46 -0.38
CA LYS A 519 -16.66 -14.26 -0.88
C LYS A 519 -16.80 -14.29 -2.40
N SER A 520 -15.72 -14.64 -3.10
CA SER A 520 -15.70 -14.70 -4.57
C SER A 520 -16.66 -15.77 -5.10
N TYR A 521 -16.62 -16.99 -4.55
CA TYR A 521 -17.54 -18.06 -4.92
C TYR A 521 -19.00 -17.70 -4.59
N SER A 522 -19.25 -17.08 -3.43
CA SER A 522 -20.58 -16.58 -3.07
C SER A 522 -21.13 -15.55 -4.07
N ASN A 523 -20.27 -14.69 -4.63
CA ASN A 523 -20.67 -13.74 -5.67
C ASN A 523 -21.04 -14.45 -6.98
N THR A 524 -20.32 -15.51 -7.34
CA THR A 524 -20.66 -16.37 -8.49
C THR A 524 -22.03 -17.01 -8.31
N CYS A 525 -22.29 -17.65 -7.15
CA CYS A 525 -23.59 -18.25 -6.84
C CYS A 525 -24.72 -17.20 -6.82
N SER A 526 -24.47 -16.01 -6.26
CA SER A 526 -25.44 -14.90 -6.25
C SER A 526 -25.80 -14.44 -7.65
N SER A 527 -24.83 -14.40 -8.56
CA SER A 527 -25.04 -14.00 -9.94
C SER A 527 -25.89 -15.03 -10.68
N ALA A 528 -25.61 -16.33 -10.47
CA ALA A 528 -26.45 -17.40 -10.99
C ALA A 528 -27.90 -17.35 -10.43
N ALA A 529 -28.06 -17.06 -9.13
CA ALA A 529 -29.38 -16.93 -8.50
C ALA A 529 -30.22 -15.80 -9.12
N LYS A 530 -29.60 -14.66 -9.43
CA LYS A 530 -30.27 -13.55 -10.13
C LYS A 530 -30.76 -13.97 -11.52
N ASN A 531 -29.95 -14.73 -12.25
CA ASN A 531 -30.34 -15.23 -13.56
C ASN A 531 -31.54 -16.18 -13.47
N ILE A 532 -31.60 -17.05 -12.45
CA ILE A 532 -32.75 -17.93 -12.22
C ILE A 532 -34.02 -17.12 -11.93
N SER A 533 -33.94 -16.04 -11.15
CA SER A 533 -35.12 -15.23 -10.77
C SER A 533 -35.76 -14.43 -11.91
N LEU A 534 -35.09 -14.33 -13.06
CA LEU A 534 -35.60 -13.63 -14.24
C LEU A 534 -36.46 -14.53 -15.13
N TYR A 535 -36.42 -15.84 -14.92
CA TYR A 535 -37.24 -16.85 -15.59
C TYR A 535 -38.38 -17.28 -14.67
#